data_AF-K2P4W8-F1
#
_entry.id   AF-K2P4W8-F1
#
_cell.length_a   1.000
_cell.length_b   1.000
_cell.length_c   1.000
_cell.angle_alpha   90.00
_cell.angle_beta   90.00
_cell.angle_gamma   90.00
#
_symmetry.space_group_name_H-M   'P 1'
#
loop_
_entity.id
_entity.type
_entity.pdbx_description
1 polymer ?
#
loop_
_entity_poly.entity_id
_entity_poly.type
_entity_poly.pdbx_seq_one_letter_code
_entity_poly.pdbx_strand_id
1 'polypeptide(L)' 'MRDKRKKFIDLAEARVNRAIKDIRLIGNLANKNSYEYSEDDARKIVRALQKEVDSAKARFLGDSGGKDTDFRLED' A
#
# COMPACT_ATOMS: atom_id res chain seq x y z
N MET A 1 -19.45 -18.63 19.74
CA MET A 1 -19.13 -17.80 18.55
C MET A 1 -17.62 -17.77 18.37
N ARG A 2 -17.09 -18.13 17.19
CA ARG A 2 -15.67 -17.94 16.89
C ARG A 2 -15.38 -16.44 17.00
N ASP A 3 -14.46 -16.05 17.88
CA ASP A 3 -14.18 -14.65 18.15
C ASP A 3 -13.68 -13.97 16.86
N LYS A 4 -14.56 -13.18 16.24
CA LYS A 4 -14.31 -12.48 14.99
C LYS A 4 -13.08 -11.56 15.12
N ARG A 5 -12.86 -11.00 16.32
CA ARG A 5 -11.70 -10.15 16.61
C ARG A 5 -10.42 -10.97 16.60
N LYS A 6 -10.39 -12.11 17.30
CA LYS A 6 -9.22 -13.00 17.30
C LYS A 6 -8.86 -13.45 15.88
N LYS A 7 -9.86 -13.92 15.10
CA LYS A 7 -9.63 -14.32 13.70
C LYS A 7 -9.07 -13.17 12.85
N PHE A 8 -9.54 -11.94 13.08
CA PHE A 8 -9.02 -10.77 12.39
C PHE A 8 -7.55 -10.50 12.75
N ILE A 9 -7.20 -10.55 14.04
CA ILE A 9 -5.82 -10.34 14.51
C ILE A 9 -4.88 -11.35 13.86
N ASP A 10 -5.20 -12.65 13.98
CA ASP A 10 -4.38 -13.73 13.42
C ASP A 10 -4.12 -13.54 11.91
N LEU A 11 -5.16 -13.16 11.16
CA LEU A 11 -5.05 -12.93 9.72
C LEU A 11 -4.30 -11.64 9.39
N ALA A 12 -4.52 -10.57 10.15
CA ALA A 12 -3.88 -9.28 9.93
C ALA A 12 -2.38 -9.38 10.16
N GLU A 13 -1.95 -9.95 11.29
CA GLU A 13 -0.53 -10.13 11.60
C GLU A 13 0.18 -10.99 10.56
N ALA A 14 -0.41 -12.14 10.21
CA ALA A 14 0.19 -13.03 9.21
C ALA A 14 0.34 -12.36 7.84
N ARG A 15 -0.66 -11.58 7.39
CA ARG A 15 -0.65 -10.92 6.08
C ARG A 15 0.28 -9.72 6.05
N VAL A 16 0.24 -8.87 7.09
CA VAL A 16 1.10 -7.68 7.17
C VAL A 16 2.57 -8.09 7.27
N ASN A 17 2.91 -9.10 8.07
CA ASN A 17 4.28 -9.59 8.17
C ASN A 17 4.80 -10.16 6.85
N ARG A 18 3.96 -10.87 6.09
CA ARG A 18 4.31 -11.35 4.74
C ARG A 18 4.58 -10.18 3.79
N ALA A 19 3.67 -9.20 3.75
CA ALA A 19 3.83 -8.01 2.92
C ALA A 19 5.13 -7.24 3.25
N ILE A 20 5.44 -7.04 4.53
CA ILE A 20 6.69 -6.39 4.95
C ILE A 20 7.91 -7.17 4.46
N LYS A 21 7.89 -8.50 4.59
CA LYS A 21 9.00 -9.35 4.10
C LYS A 21 9.18 -9.21 2.59
N ASP A 22 8.09 -9.25 1.84
CA ASP A 22 8.14 -9.16 0.38
C ASP A 22 8.60 -7.76 -0.07
N ILE A 23 8.14 -6.69 0.60
CA ILE A 23 8.61 -5.31 0.35
C ILE A 23 10.12 -5.19 0.59
N ARG A 24 10.66 -5.83 1.64
CA ARG A 24 12.12 -5.85 1.89
C ARG A 24 12.87 -6.57 0.77
N LEU A 25 12.35 -7.71 0.29
CA LEU A 25 12.96 -8.44 -0.82
C LEU A 25 12.94 -7.62 -2.11
N ILE A 26 11.85 -6.90 -2.39
CA ILE A 26 11.78 -5.96 -3.51
C ILE A 26 12.83 -4.85 -3.33
N GLY A 27 13.00 -4.32 -2.12
CA GLY A 27 14.02 -3.32 -1.81
C GLY A 27 15.44 -3.79 -2.12
N ASN A 28 15.74 -5.08 -1.96
CA ASN A 28 17.06 -5.64 -2.30
C ASN A 28 17.38 -5.56 -3.80
N LEU A 29 16.36 -5.45 -4.68
CA LEU A 29 16.56 -5.26 -6.12
C LEU A 29 17.19 -3.92 -6.46
N ALA A 30 17.21 -2.96 -5.53
CA ALA A 30 17.88 -1.68 -5.72
C ALA A 30 19.42 -1.81 -5.82
N ASN A 31 19.98 -2.98 -5.47
CA ASN A 31 21.42 -3.23 -5.57
C ASN A 31 21.91 -3.26 -7.03
N LYS A 32 22.42 -2.12 -7.50
CA LYS A 32 22.96 -1.93 -8.86
C LYS A 32 24.21 -2.77 -9.16
N ASN A 33 24.89 -3.32 -8.15
CA ASN A 33 26.00 -4.25 -8.37
C ASN A 33 25.52 -5.64 -8.81
N SER A 34 24.27 -5.99 -8.48
CA SER A 34 23.68 -7.30 -8.79
C SER A 34 22.65 -7.23 -9.92
N TYR A 35 22.10 -6.05 -10.19
CA TYR A 35 21.00 -5.87 -11.13
C TYR A 35 21.16 -4.59 -11.95
N GLU A 36 20.69 -4.64 -13.19
CA GLU A 36 20.54 -3.46 -14.04
C GLU A 36 19.05 -3.08 -14.11
N TYR A 37 18.75 -1.81 -13.87
CA TYR A 37 17.41 -1.25 -13.96
C TYR A 37 17.51 0.23 -14.25
N SER A 38 16.52 0.75 -14.98
CA SER A 38 16.39 2.18 -15.21
C SER A 38 15.71 2.85 -14.01
N GLU A 39 15.87 4.17 -13.88
CA GLU A 39 15.08 4.92 -12.90
C GLU A 39 13.57 4.80 -13.13
N ASP A 40 13.16 4.56 -14.38
CA ASP A 40 11.75 4.38 -14.71
C ASP A 40 11.19 3.07 -14.15
N ASP A 41 11.98 2.00 -14.18
CA ASP A 41 11.62 0.72 -13.56
C ASP A 41 11.45 0.88 -12.05
N ALA A 42 12.39 1.57 -11.39
CA ALA A 42 12.29 1.87 -9.96
C ALA A 42 11.03 2.68 -9.63
N ARG A 43 10.72 3.72 -10.42
CA ARG A 43 9.49 4.52 -10.24
C ARG A 43 8.23 3.69 -10.42
N LYS A 44 8.17 2.82 -11.42
CA LYS A 44 7.03 1.92 -11.67
C LYS A 44 6.80 0.98 -10.51
N ILE A 45 7.86 0.36 -9.98
CA ILE A 45 7.79 -0.56 -8.83
C ILE A 45 7.24 0.17 -7.61
N VAL A 46 7.81 1.33 -7.25
CA VAL A 46 7.38 2.10 -6.07
C VAL A 46 5.95 2.57 -6.21
N ARG A 47 5.55 3.08 -7.39
CA ARG A 47 4.17 3.53 -7.66
C ARG A 47 3.16 2.38 -7.52
N ALA A 48 3.50 1.19 -8.00
CA ALA A 48 2.62 0.02 -7.89
C ALA A 48 2.39 -0.36 -6.41
N LEU A 49 3.46 -0.41 -5.61
CA LEU A 49 3.35 -0.69 -4.18
C LEU A 49 2.54 0.37 -3.43
N GLN A 50 2.79 1.65 -3.71
CA GLN A 50 2.08 2.75 -3.07
C GLN A 50 0.57 2.69 -3.38
N LYS A 51 0.20 2.45 -4.64
CA LYS A 51 -1.21 2.34 -5.05
C LYS A 51 -1.96 1.25 -4.29
N GLU A 52 -1.33 0.10 -4.04
CA GLU A 52 -1.95 -0.98 -3.26
C GLU A 52 -2.10 -0.62 -1.78
N VAL A 53 -1.11 0.05 -1.20
CA VAL A 53 -1.19 0.58 0.18
C VAL A 53 -2.32 1.61 0.29
N ASP A 54 -2.42 2.54 -0.67
CA ASP A 54 -3.48 3.55 -0.70
C ASP A 54 -4.87 2.91 -0.85
N SER A 55 -4.99 1.88 -1.69
CA SER A 55 -6.22 1.10 -1.84
C SER A 55 -6.62 0.38 -0.55
N ALA A 56 -5.65 -0.18 0.18
CA ALA A 56 -5.89 -0.77 1.49
C ALA A 56 -6.30 0.29 2.52
N LYS A 57 -5.62 1.44 2.54
CA LYS A 57 -5.94 2.59 3.40
C LYS A 57 -7.37 3.06 3.18
N ALA A 58 -7.80 3.24 1.92
CA ALA A 58 -9.16 3.65 1.60
C ALA A 58 -10.22 2.69 2.15
N ARG A 59 -9.97 1.37 2.08
CA ARG A 59 -10.88 0.35 2.63
C ARG A 59 -10.95 0.34 4.17
N PHE A 60 -9.83 0.62 4.85
CA PHE A 60 -9.78 0.62 6.32
C PHE A 60 -10.24 1.93 6.95
N LEU A 61 -9.90 3.06 6.33
CA LEU A 61 -10.14 4.39 6.87
C LEU A 61 -11.35 5.09 6.23
N GLY A 62 -11.99 4.44 5.27
CA GLY A 62 -13.20 4.96 4.63
C GLY A 62 -12.96 6.18 3.77
N ASP A 63 -11.81 6.26 3.09
CA ASP A 63 -11.56 7.28 2.06
C ASP A 63 -12.48 6.98 0.87
N SER A 64 -13.72 7.39 1.05
CA SER A 64 -14.78 7.41 0.08
C SER A 64 -14.51 8.65 -0.76
N GLY A 65 -13.72 8.49 -1.81
CA GLY A 65 -13.54 9.54 -2.80
C GLY A 65 -14.90 10.10 -3.21
N GLY A 66 -15.11 11.39 -2.94
CA GLY A 66 -16.10 12.25 -3.58
C GLY A 66 -17.50 12.28 -2.98
N LYS A 67 -17.73 13.22 -2.05
CA LYS A 67 -18.87 14.13 -2.22
C LYS A 67 -18.30 15.51 -2.54
N ASP A 68 -18.59 15.98 -3.75
CA ASP A 68 -18.58 17.41 -4.08
C ASP A 68 -19.10 18.22 -2.89
N THR A 69 -18.27 19.12 -2.38
CA THR A 69 -18.76 20.28 -1.64
C THR A 69 -18.08 21.49 -2.27
N ASP A 70 -18.68 21.88 -3.41
CA ASP A 70 -18.82 23.25 -3.93
C ASP A 70 -17.63 24.18 -3.66
N PHE A 71 -16.74 24.31 -4.65
CA PHE A 71 -15.79 25.41 -4.69
C PHE A 71 -16.56 26.72 -4.95
N ARG A 72 -16.44 27.69 -4.04
CA ARG A 72 -16.90 29.06 -4.25
C ARG A 72 -15.72 30.03 -4.20
N LEU A 73 -15.67 30.93 -5.17
CA LEU A 73 -15.00 32.22 -5.02
C LEU A 73 -16.03 33.18 -4.44
N GLU A 74 -15.74 33.74 -3.28
CA GLU A 74 -16.37 34.99 -2.85
C GLU A 74 -15.42 36.14 -3.23
N ASP A 75 -16.01 37.26 -3.68
CA ASP A 75 -15.32 38.49 -4.10
C ASP A 75 -14.36 39.05 -3.04
#